data_AF-A0A960B970-F1
#
_entry.id   AF-A0A960B970-F1
#
_cell.length_a   1.000
_cell.length_b   1.000
_cell.length_c   1.000
_cell.angle_alpha   90.00
_cell.angle_beta   90.00
_cell.angle_gamma   90.00
#
_symmetry.space_group_name_H-M   'P 1'
#
loop_
_entity.id
_entity.type
_entity.pdbx_description
1 polymer ?
#
loop_
_entity_poly.entity_id
_entity_poly.type
_entity_poly.pdbx_seq_one_letter_code
_entity_poly.pdbx_strand_id
1 'polypeptide(L)'
;MTTQEFNNQLGLLERRLVADPRAFRELFTADGMEAVAWEFRQPALGAKFTRQLWEVLSRDDDASRLLMRFLWQLPVGKKRMFIRALDEHLSGRYPMFAGLSENWPAGNAIGPYIRKPSERWEDFELVNKGFLGYMDLGYTRRDVELFVWLEALRDKQCAEAPCELGVLLAGHIEPQGGCPVQIHIPKMFELIGTGHFREALEMLESCNPLPDVTGRVCPQELQCQGQCIHKQSMSIGQLEWFLPEW
;
A
#
# COMPACT_ATOMS: atom_id res chain seq x y z
N MET A 1 -9.65 13.71 -32.63
CA MET A 1 -10.62 12.70 -33.08
C MET A 1 -11.90 13.40 -33.48
N THR A 2 -12.41 13.07 -34.66
CA THR A 2 -13.71 13.61 -35.11
C THR A 2 -14.85 12.86 -34.41
N THR A 3 -16.01 13.51 -34.24
CA THR A 3 -17.21 12.93 -33.60
C THR A 3 -17.62 11.59 -34.22
N GLN A 4 -17.27 11.37 -35.48
CA GLN A 4 -17.56 10.15 -36.23
C GLN A 4 -16.64 8.98 -35.87
N GLU A 5 -15.37 9.24 -35.54
CA GLU A 5 -14.43 8.22 -35.04
C GLU A 5 -14.81 7.76 -33.63
N PHE A 6 -15.29 8.68 -32.79
CA PHE A 6 -15.79 8.39 -31.45
C PHE A 6 -17.05 7.52 -31.48
N ASN A 7 -18.00 7.84 -32.36
CA ASN A 7 -19.23 7.06 -32.51
C ASN A 7 -18.97 5.64 -33.05
N ASN A 8 -17.97 5.48 -33.93
CA ASN A 8 -17.57 4.16 -34.42
C ASN A 8 -16.89 3.31 -33.34
N GLN A 9 -16.09 3.92 -32.45
CA GLN A 9 -15.50 3.23 -31.31
C GLN A 9 -16.55 2.81 -30.26
N LEU A 10 -17.54 3.65 -30.00
CA LEU A 10 -18.69 3.34 -29.14
C LEU A 10 -19.49 2.13 -29.67
N GLY A 11 -19.79 2.10 -30.98
CA GLY A 11 -20.50 0.96 -31.59
C GLY A 11 -19.72 -0.35 -31.57
N LEU A 12 -18.39 -0.31 -31.61
CA LEU A 12 -17.51 -1.48 -31.45
C LEU A 12 -17.49 -1.98 -30.00
N LEU A 13 -17.50 -1.07 -29.03
CA LEU A 13 -17.60 -1.37 -27.60
C LEU A 13 -18.95 -1.99 -27.24
N GLU A 14 -20.05 -1.46 -27.75
CA GLU A 14 -21.40 -2.02 -27.56
C GLU A 14 -21.51 -3.45 -28.08
N ARG A 15 -20.98 -3.73 -29.27
CA ARG A 15 -21.01 -5.09 -29.85
C ARG A 15 -20.17 -6.10 -29.07
N ARG A 16 -19.07 -5.66 -28.44
CA ARG A 16 -18.26 -6.51 -27.55
C ARG A 16 -18.92 -6.74 -26.20
N LEU A 17 -19.64 -5.73 -25.68
CA LEU A 17 -20.41 -5.82 -24.43
C LEU A 17 -21.64 -6.75 -24.50
N VAL A 18 -22.15 -7.01 -25.71
CA VAL A 18 -23.26 -7.96 -25.94
C VAL A 18 -22.76 -9.42 -26.02
N ALA A 19 -21.49 -9.64 -26.32
CA ALA A 19 -20.93 -10.98 -26.56
C ALA A 19 -20.58 -11.76 -25.27
N ASP A 20 -20.29 -11.09 -24.14
CA ASP A 20 -20.08 -11.76 -22.85
C ASP A 20 -20.64 -10.93 -21.67
N PRO A 21 -21.93 -11.10 -21.31
CA PRO A 21 -22.61 -10.22 -20.37
C PRO A 21 -22.54 -10.59 -18.88
N ARG A 22 -21.84 -11.67 -18.47
CA ARG A 22 -22.14 -12.33 -17.17
C ARG A 22 -21.08 -12.32 -16.07
N ALA A 23 -19.84 -11.90 -16.31
CA ALA A 23 -18.79 -11.96 -15.28
C ALA A 23 -18.36 -10.60 -14.68
N PHE A 24 -18.75 -9.47 -15.28
CA PHE A 24 -18.12 -8.17 -14.97
C PHE A 24 -19.07 -7.00 -14.66
N ARG A 25 -20.39 -7.18 -14.76
CA ARG A 25 -21.34 -6.04 -14.77
C ARG A 25 -22.09 -5.74 -13.46
N GLU A 26 -22.02 -6.58 -12.43
CA GLU A 26 -22.83 -6.36 -11.20
C GLU A 26 -22.12 -5.54 -10.11
N LEU A 27 -20.83 -5.24 -10.24
CA LEU A 27 -20.05 -4.47 -9.26
C LEU A 27 -19.55 -3.10 -9.75
N PHE A 28 -19.71 -2.77 -11.04
CA PHE A 28 -18.98 -1.65 -11.66
C PHE A 28 -19.83 -0.72 -12.55
N THR A 29 -21.13 -0.63 -12.31
CA THR A 29 -21.89 0.61 -12.63
C THR A 29 -21.61 1.67 -11.55
N ALA A 30 -22.02 2.93 -11.75
CA ALA A 30 -22.03 3.93 -10.67
C ALA A 30 -22.66 3.35 -9.38
N ASP A 31 -23.68 2.51 -9.55
CA ASP A 31 -24.38 1.79 -8.47
C ASP A 31 -23.45 0.87 -7.65
N GLY A 32 -22.41 0.29 -8.26
CA GLY A 32 -21.47 -0.62 -7.59
C GLY A 32 -20.49 0.11 -6.67
N MET A 33 -19.91 1.23 -7.12
CA MET A 33 -19.10 2.09 -6.25
C MET A 33 -19.96 2.81 -5.20
N GLU A 34 -21.21 3.15 -5.54
CA GLU A 34 -22.18 3.65 -4.56
C GLU A 34 -22.52 2.60 -3.49
N ALA A 35 -22.62 1.32 -3.86
CA ALA A 35 -22.81 0.22 -2.92
C ALA A 35 -21.61 0.06 -1.97
N VAL A 36 -20.38 0.11 -2.50
CA VAL A 36 -19.16 0.14 -1.66
C VAL A 36 -19.18 1.34 -0.72
N ALA A 37 -19.47 2.54 -1.23
CA ALA A 37 -19.58 3.74 -0.41
C ALA A 37 -20.68 3.64 0.65
N TRP A 38 -21.79 2.97 0.34
CA TRP A 38 -22.88 2.70 1.28
C TRP A 38 -22.44 1.80 2.43
N GLU A 39 -21.68 0.73 2.16
CA GLU A 39 -21.12 -0.14 3.20
C GLU A 39 -20.20 0.67 4.13
N PHE A 40 -19.41 1.58 3.56
CA PHE A 40 -18.57 2.48 4.34
C PHE A 40 -19.35 3.54 5.14
N ARG A 41 -20.66 3.71 4.95
CA ARG A 41 -21.50 4.54 5.83
C ARG A 41 -21.99 3.79 7.08
N GLN A 42 -21.90 2.46 7.09
CA GLN A 42 -22.30 1.65 8.24
C GLN A 42 -21.38 1.86 9.46
N PRO A 43 -21.81 1.43 10.66
CA PRO A 43 -20.97 1.48 11.86
C PRO A 43 -19.75 0.55 11.79
N ALA A 44 -19.87 -0.57 11.06
CA ALA A 44 -18.84 -1.57 10.83
C ALA A 44 -19.08 -2.28 9.49
N LEU A 45 -18.02 -2.86 8.91
CA LEU A 45 -18.13 -3.68 7.70
C LEU A 45 -18.43 -5.12 8.09
N GLY A 46 -19.41 -5.74 7.43
CA GLY A 46 -19.75 -7.14 7.67
C GLY A 46 -18.71 -8.12 7.10
N ALA A 47 -18.65 -9.33 7.67
CA ALA A 47 -17.71 -10.37 7.24
C ALA A 47 -17.84 -10.75 5.75
N LYS A 48 -19.06 -10.84 5.23
CA LYS A 48 -19.30 -11.16 3.80
C LYS A 48 -18.72 -10.09 2.89
N PHE A 49 -19.08 -8.83 3.15
CA PHE A 49 -18.59 -7.70 2.36
C PHE A 49 -17.07 -7.58 2.45
N THR A 50 -16.50 -7.73 3.64
CA THR A 50 -15.04 -7.64 3.85
C THR A 50 -14.28 -8.66 3.02
N ARG A 51 -14.75 -9.91 2.97
CA ARG A 51 -14.13 -10.96 2.14
C ARG A 51 -14.26 -10.65 0.65
N GLN A 52 -15.42 -10.19 0.21
CA GLN A 52 -15.63 -9.81 -1.20
C GLN A 52 -14.74 -8.63 -1.61
N LEU A 53 -14.67 -7.59 -0.76
CA LEU A 53 -13.81 -6.43 -0.99
C LEU A 53 -12.34 -6.86 -1.11
N TRP A 54 -11.88 -7.72 -0.20
CA TRP A 54 -10.51 -8.24 -0.22
C TRP A 54 -10.23 -9.14 -1.43
N GLU A 55 -11.21 -9.96 -1.84
CA GLU A 55 -11.11 -10.77 -3.04
C GLU A 55 -10.94 -9.90 -4.29
N VAL A 56 -11.69 -8.80 -4.42
CA VAL A 56 -11.50 -7.87 -5.55
C VAL A 56 -10.11 -7.22 -5.49
N LEU A 57 -9.67 -6.76 -4.31
CA LEU A 57 -8.31 -6.20 -4.14
C LEU A 57 -7.20 -7.20 -4.54
N SER A 58 -7.47 -8.50 -4.44
CA SER A 58 -6.53 -9.57 -4.75
C SER A 58 -6.49 -9.96 -6.24
N ARG A 59 -7.29 -9.34 -7.12
CA ARG A 59 -7.38 -9.70 -8.55
C ARG A 59 -6.38 -8.98 -9.46
N ASP A 60 -5.67 -7.97 -8.96
CA ASP A 60 -4.71 -7.15 -9.74
C ASP A 60 -5.25 -6.66 -11.10
N ASP A 61 -6.49 -6.17 -11.09
CA ASP A 61 -7.17 -5.62 -12.25
C ASP A 61 -7.56 -4.16 -12.02
N ASP A 62 -8.19 -3.55 -13.02
CA ASP A 62 -8.63 -2.15 -12.94
C ASP A 62 -9.62 -1.91 -11.79
N ALA A 63 -10.43 -2.92 -11.46
CA ALA A 63 -11.35 -2.88 -10.34
C ALA A 63 -10.62 -2.80 -9.01
N SER A 64 -9.59 -3.62 -8.81
CA SER A 64 -8.71 -3.55 -7.66
C SER A 64 -8.07 -2.17 -7.51
N ARG A 65 -7.52 -1.61 -8.60
CA ARG A 65 -6.87 -0.28 -8.58
C ARG A 65 -7.87 0.84 -8.25
N LEU A 66 -9.09 0.77 -8.78
CA LEU A 66 -10.16 1.71 -8.43
C LEU A 66 -10.49 1.65 -6.94
N LEU A 67 -10.61 0.45 -6.36
CA LEU A 67 -10.86 0.27 -4.93
C LEU A 67 -9.70 0.77 -4.08
N MET A 68 -8.44 0.54 -4.49
CA MET A 68 -7.28 1.08 -3.80
C MET A 68 -7.34 2.61 -3.72
N ARG A 69 -7.66 3.29 -4.83
CA ARG A 69 -7.85 4.75 -4.86
C ARG A 69 -9.02 5.20 -4.00
N PHE A 70 -10.14 4.50 -4.03
CA PHE A 70 -11.29 4.79 -3.17
C PHE A 70 -10.90 4.70 -1.69
N LEU A 71 -10.25 3.61 -1.28
CA LEU A 71 -9.83 3.37 0.11
C LEU A 71 -8.74 4.37 0.55
N TRP A 72 -7.85 4.77 -0.35
CA TRP A 72 -6.85 5.81 -0.11
C TRP A 72 -7.49 7.17 0.23
N GLN A 73 -8.57 7.53 -0.45
CA GLN A 73 -9.27 8.82 -0.27
C GLN A 73 -10.21 8.83 0.95
N LEU A 74 -10.43 7.69 1.61
CA LEU A 74 -11.28 7.62 2.78
C LEU A 74 -10.71 8.43 3.95
N PRO A 75 -11.58 9.10 4.75
CA PRO A 75 -11.16 9.64 6.04
C PRO A 75 -10.56 8.57 6.94
N VAL A 76 -9.61 8.94 7.81
CA VAL A 76 -8.90 7.97 8.68
C VAL A 76 -9.83 7.10 9.53
N GLY A 77 -10.98 7.62 9.96
CA GLY A 77 -11.97 6.84 10.71
C GLY A 77 -12.58 5.69 9.88
N LYS A 78 -12.77 5.90 8.57
CA LYS A 78 -13.26 4.88 7.64
C LYS A 78 -12.16 3.91 7.22
N LYS A 79 -10.92 4.38 7.07
CA LYS A 79 -9.75 3.49 6.95
C LYS A 79 -9.59 2.57 8.17
N ARG A 80 -9.72 3.10 9.40
CA ARG A 80 -9.72 2.30 10.63
C ARG A 80 -10.80 1.23 10.66
N MET A 81 -12.00 1.57 10.18
CA MET A 81 -13.09 0.59 10.07
C MET A 81 -12.73 -0.54 9.08
N PHE A 82 -12.10 -0.23 7.96
CA PHE A 82 -11.58 -1.24 7.03
C PHE A 82 -10.52 -2.12 7.69
N ILE A 83 -9.52 -1.54 8.35
CA ILE A 83 -8.46 -2.30 9.04
C ILE A 83 -9.02 -3.20 10.15
N ARG A 84 -10.00 -2.71 10.92
CA ARG A 84 -10.72 -3.53 11.91
C ARG A 84 -11.43 -4.72 11.26
N ALA A 85 -12.04 -4.51 10.11
CA ALA A 85 -12.70 -5.60 9.40
C ALA A 85 -11.70 -6.66 8.90
N LEU A 86 -10.51 -6.26 8.45
CA LEU A 86 -9.44 -7.20 8.08
C LEU A 86 -8.99 -8.03 9.30
N ASP A 87 -8.73 -7.35 10.42
CA ASP A 87 -8.37 -7.96 11.71
C ASP A 87 -9.43 -8.98 12.17
N GLU A 88 -10.71 -8.58 12.17
CA GLU A 88 -11.80 -9.44 12.64
C GLU A 88 -12.15 -10.61 11.69
N HIS A 89 -12.00 -10.43 10.38
CA HIS A 89 -12.61 -11.34 9.40
C HIS A 89 -11.63 -12.08 8.50
N LEU A 90 -10.36 -11.66 8.46
CA LEU A 90 -9.35 -12.22 7.57
C LEU A 90 -8.11 -12.75 8.31
N SER A 91 -7.98 -12.55 9.63
CA SER A 91 -6.87 -13.08 10.43
C SER A 91 -6.69 -14.59 10.36
N GLY A 92 -7.75 -15.35 10.05
CA GLY A 92 -7.64 -16.80 9.82
C GLY A 92 -6.81 -17.16 8.58
N ARG A 93 -6.85 -16.35 7.51
CA ARG A 93 -6.01 -16.53 6.31
C ARG A 93 -4.69 -15.75 6.42
N TYR A 94 -4.72 -14.61 7.09
CA TYR A 94 -3.61 -13.68 7.21
C TYR A 94 -3.31 -13.44 8.69
N PRO A 95 -2.56 -14.32 9.37
CA PRO A 95 -2.32 -14.20 10.81
C PRO A 95 -1.68 -12.87 11.24
N MET A 96 -0.96 -12.19 10.34
CA MET A 96 -0.39 -10.86 10.58
C MET A 96 -1.46 -9.74 10.70
N PHE A 97 -2.72 -9.99 10.34
CA PHE A 97 -3.80 -9.04 10.56
C PHE A 97 -4.34 -9.09 11.99
N ALA A 98 -4.06 -10.14 12.75
CA ALA A 98 -4.57 -10.28 14.11
C ALA A 98 -4.01 -9.18 15.02
N GLY A 99 -4.90 -8.36 15.58
CA GLY A 99 -4.55 -7.20 16.39
C GLY A 99 -4.05 -5.99 15.60
N LEU A 100 -4.01 -6.06 14.26
CA LEU A 100 -3.52 -4.96 13.39
C LEU A 100 -4.29 -3.65 13.62
N SER A 101 -5.57 -3.74 13.99
CA SER A 101 -6.41 -2.57 14.21
C SER A 101 -6.09 -1.79 15.48
N GLU A 102 -5.37 -2.38 16.43
CA GLU A 102 -4.98 -1.75 17.68
C GLU A 102 -4.01 -0.60 17.44
N ASN A 103 -4.34 0.61 17.90
CA ASN A 103 -3.53 1.82 17.73
C ASN A 103 -3.20 2.21 16.26
N TRP A 104 -3.89 1.63 15.27
CA TRP A 104 -3.69 1.95 13.86
C TRP A 104 -4.20 3.37 13.50
N PRO A 105 -3.51 4.14 12.64
CA PRO A 105 -2.29 3.79 11.90
C PRO A 105 -0.98 4.07 12.64
N ALA A 106 -1.04 4.81 13.75
CA ALA A 106 0.14 5.43 14.34
C ALA A 106 1.00 4.48 15.19
N GLY A 107 0.44 3.39 15.70
CA GLY A 107 1.12 2.50 16.65
C GLY A 107 1.21 1.04 16.22
N ASN A 108 0.68 0.68 15.04
CA ASN A 108 0.72 -0.71 14.57
C ASN A 108 0.80 -0.78 13.04
N ALA A 109 1.44 -1.84 12.56
CA ALA A 109 1.84 -2.06 11.17
C ALA A 109 2.05 -3.55 10.90
N ILE A 110 1.98 -3.94 9.63
CA ILE A 110 2.52 -5.22 9.18
C ILE A 110 4.02 -4.99 8.94
N GLY A 111 4.86 -5.61 9.77
CA GLY A 111 6.31 -5.53 9.61
C GLY A 111 6.83 -6.40 8.46
N PRO A 112 8.12 -6.26 8.10
CA PRO A 112 8.76 -7.18 7.16
C PRO A 112 8.89 -8.59 7.76
N TYR A 113 9.01 -9.59 6.90
CA TYR A 113 9.25 -10.96 7.33
C TYR A 113 10.71 -11.15 7.79
N ILE A 114 10.86 -11.56 9.04
CA ILE A 114 12.15 -11.88 9.66
C ILE A 114 12.18 -13.38 9.93
N ARG A 115 13.20 -14.07 9.41
CA ARG A 115 13.41 -15.50 9.65
C ARG A 115 13.63 -15.79 11.13
N LYS A 116 13.17 -16.96 11.59
CA LYS A 116 13.34 -17.37 12.98
C LYS A 116 14.83 -17.60 13.29
N PRO A 117 15.28 -17.37 14.54
CA PRO A 117 16.65 -17.66 14.94
C PRO A 117 17.10 -19.10 14.62
N SER A 118 16.20 -20.08 14.75
CA SER A 118 16.45 -21.50 14.45
C SER A 118 16.66 -21.80 12.96
N GLU A 119 16.21 -20.93 12.07
CA GLU A 119 16.36 -21.09 10.61
C GLU A 119 17.65 -20.42 10.12
N ARG A 120 18.05 -19.30 10.74
CA ARG A 120 19.14 -18.44 10.25
C ARG A 120 20.52 -18.73 10.83
N TRP A 121 20.67 -19.68 11.76
CA TRP A 121 21.97 -19.98 12.38
C TRP A 121 22.80 -20.98 11.56
N GLU A 122 22.18 -21.65 10.58
CA GLU A 122 22.79 -22.70 9.77
C GLU A 122 23.25 -22.21 8.38
N ASP A 123 22.97 -20.95 8.04
CA ASP A 123 23.25 -20.39 6.71
C ASP A 123 23.67 -18.90 6.75
N PHE A 124 23.95 -18.34 5.57
CA PHE A 124 24.28 -16.91 5.35
C PHE A 124 23.19 -16.19 4.55
N GLU A 125 21.97 -16.74 4.51
CA GLU A 125 20.85 -16.13 3.79
C GLU A 125 20.32 -14.90 4.54
N LEU A 126 19.54 -14.06 3.84
CA LEU A 126 18.98 -12.83 4.41
C LEU A 126 18.16 -13.10 5.68
N VAL A 127 18.49 -12.39 6.76
CA VAL A 127 17.77 -12.49 8.05
C VAL A 127 16.40 -11.80 7.97
N ASN A 128 16.41 -10.52 7.57
CA ASN A 128 15.21 -9.80 7.16
C ASN A 128 15.04 -10.02 5.66
N LYS A 129 13.94 -10.65 5.24
CA LYS A 129 13.61 -10.88 3.83
C LYS A 129 12.59 -9.87 3.29
N GLY A 130 12.32 -8.81 4.06
CA GLY A 130 11.41 -7.74 3.67
C GLY A 130 9.98 -8.24 3.54
N PHE A 131 9.18 -7.52 2.77
CA PHE A 131 7.82 -7.97 2.45
C PHE A 131 7.83 -9.22 1.55
N LEU A 132 8.81 -9.37 0.65
CA LEU A 132 8.91 -10.53 -0.24
C LEU A 132 9.10 -11.85 0.51
N GLY A 133 9.67 -11.81 1.72
CA GLY A 133 9.80 -12.97 2.58
C GLY A 133 8.47 -13.64 2.94
N TYR A 134 7.33 -12.93 2.87
CA TYR A 134 6.02 -13.55 3.03
C TYR A 134 5.73 -14.61 1.96
N MET A 135 6.38 -14.56 0.79
CA MET A 135 6.23 -15.61 -0.23
C MET A 135 6.75 -16.98 0.24
N ASP A 136 7.72 -17.03 1.17
CA ASP A 136 8.19 -18.28 1.77
C ASP A 136 7.09 -18.96 2.60
N LEU A 137 6.11 -18.19 3.09
CA LEU A 137 4.96 -18.68 3.84
C LEU A 137 3.81 -19.12 2.92
N GLY A 138 4.00 -19.07 1.59
CA GLY A 138 3.01 -19.46 0.59
C GLY A 138 2.05 -18.36 0.15
N TYR A 139 2.29 -17.11 0.54
CA TYR A 139 1.52 -15.96 0.05
C TYR A 139 1.89 -15.64 -1.41
N THR A 140 0.89 -15.21 -2.19
CA THR A 140 1.12 -14.82 -3.58
C THR A 140 1.82 -13.46 -3.66
N ARG A 141 2.46 -13.14 -4.80
CA ARG A 141 3.03 -11.81 -5.04
C ARG A 141 2.01 -10.70 -4.81
N ARG A 142 0.75 -10.94 -5.21
CA ARG A 142 -0.36 -10.00 -5.01
C ARG A 142 -0.75 -9.83 -3.55
N ASP A 143 -0.74 -10.90 -2.75
CA ASP A 143 -0.92 -10.78 -1.30
C ASP A 143 0.16 -9.88 -0.69
N VAL A 144 1.42 -10.08 -1.07
CA VAL A 144 2.55 -9.27 -0.58
C VAL A 144 2.43 -7.81 -1.00
N GLU A 145 2.04 -7.55 -2.25
CA GLU A 145 1.76 -6.18 -2.71
C GLU A 145 0.66 -5.52 -1.87
N LEU A 146 -0.39 -6.25 -1.51
CA LEU A 146 -1.45 -5.72 -0.64
C LEU A 146 -0.95 -5.44 0.78
N PHE A 147 0.03 -6.19 1.31
CA PHE A 147 0.65 -5.87 2.61
C PHE A 147 1.44 -4.55 2.53
N VAL A 148 2.18 -4.35 1.44
CA VAL A 148 2.89 -3.09 1.17
C VAL A 148 1.91 -1.93 0.98
N TRP A 149 0.81 -2.17 0.28
CA TRP A 149 -0.25 -1.17 0.11
C TRP A 149 -0.96 -0.82 1.42
N LEU A 150 -1.18 -1.79 2.31
CA LEU A 150 -1.70 -1.55 3.67
C LEU A 150 -0.73 -0.71 4.51
N GLU A 151 0.58 -0.90 4.33
CA GLU A 151 1.58 -0.02 4.93
C GLU A 151 1.44 1.40 4.39
N ALA A 152 1.26 1.57 3.08
CA ALA A 152 1.04 2.89 2.50
C ALA A 152 -0.22 3.58 3.02
N LEU A 153 -1.32 2.86 3.23
CA LEU A 153 -2.56 3.41 3.78
C LEU A 153 -2.42 4.07 5.15
N ARG A 154 -1.34 3.78 5.89
CA ARG A 154 -1.03 4.43 7.19
C ARG A 154 -0.52 5.85 7.03
N ASP A 155 -0.02 6.22 5.86
CA ASP A 155 0.61 7.50 5.65
C ASP A 155 -0.39 8.65 5.89
N LYS A 156 0.10 9.69 6.58
CA LYS A 156 -0.72 10.86 6.96
C LYS A 156 -0.72 11.94 5.86
N GLN A 157 0.19 11.88 4.89
CA GLN A 157 0.47 12.94 3.92
C GLN A 157 0.79 14.25 4.65
N CYS A 158 1.87 14.23 5.45
CA CYS A 158 2.31 15.38 6.24
C CYS A 158 2.81 16.51 5.34
N ALA A 159 2.27 17.72 5.50
CA ALA A 159 2.69 18.88 4.72
C ALA A 159 4.18 19.23 4.91
N GLU A 160 4.70 19.10 6.14
CA GLU A 160 6.11 19.40 6.46
C GLU A 160 7.09 18.31 5.99
N ALA A 161 6.60 17.15 5.56
CA ALA A 161 7.40 16.03 5.06
C ALA A 161 8.74 15.76 5.81
N PRO A 162 8.73 15.61 7.15
CA PRO A 162 9.98 15.53 7.93
C PRO A 162 10.84 14.29 7.59
N CYS A 163 10.22 13.23 7.06
CA CYS A 163 10.93 12.04 6.58
C CYS A 163 11.76 12.32 5.31
N GLU A 164 11.35 13.27 4.47
CA GLU A 164 12.03 13.69 3.25
C GLU A 164 13.02 14.81 3.55
N LEU A 165 12.55 15.88 4.21
CA LEU A 165 13.30 17.13 4.37
C LEU A 165 14.14 17.20 5.64
N GLY A 166 13.90 16.32 6.62
CA GLY A 166 14.44 16.46 7.97
C GLY A 166 13.77 17.60 8.76
N VAL A 167 14.27 17.87 9.96
CA VAL A 167 13.73 18.91 10.84
C VAL A 167 14.78 19.99 11.09
N LEU A 168 14.44 21.24 10.84
CA LEU A 168 15.33 22.37 11.14
C LEU A 168 15.29 22.66 12.65
N LEU A 169 16.44 22.50 13.31
CA LEU A 169 16.60 22.81 14.73
C LEU A 169 17.19 24.19 14.95
N ALA A 170 16.81 24.84 16.05
CA ALA A 170 17.35 26.15 16.43
C ALA A 170 18.89 26.06 16.59
N GLY A 171 19.62 26.91 15.87
CA GLY A 171 21.08 26.93 15.88
C GLY A 171 21.76 26.00 14.88
N HIS A 172 21.01 25.24 14.08
CA HIS A 172 21.52 24.41 12.99
C HIS A 172 21.20 25.04 11.63
N ILE A 173 22.17 24.99 10.70
CA ILE A 173 22.00 25.52 9.33
C ILE A 173 21.34 24.46 8.44
N GLU A 174 21.69 23.19 8.65
CA GLU A 174 21.14 22.05 7.90
C GLU A 174 20.06 21.34 8.73
N PRO A 175 19.01 20.81 8.06
CA PRO A 175 18.00 20.01 8.73
C PRO A 175 18.60 18.72 9.29
N GLN A 176 18.15 18.31 10.48
CA GLN A 176 18.57 17.06 11.11
C GLN A 176 17.66 15.91 10.67
N GLY A 177 18.27 14.77 10.34
CA GLY A 177 17.56 13.56 9.89
C GLY A 177 17.06 13.68 8.46
N GLY A 178 15.92 13.04 8.15
CA GLY A 178 15.36 13.02 6.80
C GLY A 178 16.11 12.08 5.86
N CYS A 179 15.78 12.14 4.57
CA CYS A 179 16.45 11.34 3.54
C CYS A 179 17.64 12.12 2.96
N PRO A 180 18.89 11.62 3.02
CA PRO A 180 20.05 12.35 2.50
C PRO A 180 19.99 12.67 1.00
N VAL A 181 19.28 11.84 0.23
CA VAL A 181 19.07 12.03 -1.21
C VAL A 181 17.67 12.58 -1.52
N GLN A 182 16.92 13.00 -0.49
CA GLN A 182 15.60 13.63 -0.59
C GLN A 182 14.62 12.89 -1.53
N ILE A 183 14.51 11.57 -1.35
CA ILE A 183 13.43 10.80 -2.01
C ILE A 183 12.09 11.45 -1.64
N HIS A 184 11.22 11.61 -2.64
CA HIS A 184 9.88 12.15 -2.44
C HIS A 184 8.95 11.14 -1.72
N ILE A 185 9.22 10.90 -0.43
CA ILE A 185 8.62 9.83 0.37
C ILE A 185 7.09 9.96 0.45
N PRO A 186 6.49 11.13 0.76
CA PRO A 186 5.04 11.26 0.74
C PRO A 186 4.44 10.94 -0.63
N LYS A 187 5.14 11.33 -1.72
CA LYS A 187 4.70 11.02 -3.08
C LYS A 187 4.79 9.54 -3.40
N MET A 188 5.86 8.86 -2.98
CA MET A 188 6.02 7.41 -3.08
C MET A 188 4.83 6.68 -2.45
N PHE A 189 4.47 7.06 -1.22
CA PHE A 189 3.34 6.47 -0.50
C PHE A 189 2.00 6.77 -1.18
N GLU A 190 1.80 7.98 -1.73
CA GLU A 190 0.60 8.31 -2.49
C GLU A 190 0.46 7.43 -3.74
N LEU A 191 1.54 7.27 -4.51
CA LEU A 191 1.56 6.46 -5.73
C LEU A 191 1.25 4.99 -5.39
N ILE A 192 1.90 4.41 -4.39
CA ILE A 192 1.61 3.06 -3.90
C ILE A 192 0.14 2.96 -3.42
N GLY A 193 -0.29 3.89 -2.57
CA GLY A 193 -1.63 3.93 -2.00
C GLY A 193 -2.75 4.00 -3.04
N THR A 194 -2.47 4.61 -4.20
CA THR A 194 -3.38 4.76 -5.33
C THR A 194 -3.19 3.70 -6.43
N GLY A 195 -2.32 2.72 -6.21
CA GLY A 195 -2.09 1.59 -7.10
C GLY A 195 -1.15 1.85 -8.28
N HIS A 196 -0.34 2.92 -8.22
CA HIS A 196 0.64 3.31 -9.24
C HIS A 196 2.06 2.88 -8.86
N PHE A 197 2.27 1.58 -8.61
CA PHE A 197 3.58 1.04 -8.19
C PHE A 197 4.70 1.32 -9.19
N ARG A 198 4.43 1.20 -10.49
CA ARG A 198 5.42 1.52 -11.53
C ARG A 198 5.89 2.97 -11.45
N GLU A 199 4.96 3.91 -11.32
CA GLU A 199 5.30 5.34 -11.21
C GLU A 199 6.05 5.63 -9.90
N ALA A 200 5.74 4.90 -8.82
CA ALA A 200 6.49 4.99 -7.57
C ALA A 200 7.95 4.54 -7.74
N LEU A 201 8.19 3.44 -8.47
CA LEU A 201 9.52 2.95 -8.80
C LEU A 201 10.28 3.94 -9.71
N GLU A 202 9.67 4.40 -10.80
CA GLU A 202 10.29 5.35 -11.73
C GLU A 202 10.70 6.66 -11.02
N MET A 203 9.86 7.16 -10.12
CA MET A 203 10.18 8.31 -9.28
C MET A 203 11.34 8.00 -8.34
N LEU A 204 11.29 6.86 -7.64
CA LEU A 204 12.33 6.46 -6.70
C LEU A 204 13.70 6.35 -7.39
N GLU A 205 13.76 5.69 -8.53
CA GLU A 205 14.99 5.53 -9.33
C GLU A 205 15.53 6.86 -9.88
N SER A 206 14.65 7.84 -10.09
CA SER A 206 15.08 9.19 -10.50
C SER A 206 15.81 9.95 -9.39
N CYS A 207 15.55 9.63 -8.11
CA CYS A 207 16.18 10.25 -6.95
C CYS A 207 17.37 9.43 -6.43
N ASN A 208 17.28 8.10 -6.53
CA ASN A 208 18.27 7.18 -5.97
C ASN A 208 18.56 6.04 -6.96
N PRO A 209 19.81 5.88 -7.44
CA PRO A 209 20.16 4.82 -8.39
C PRO A 209 20.30 3.42 -7.75
N LEU A 210 20.29 3.30 -6.42
CA LEU A 210 20.50 2.02 -5.70
C LEU A 210 19.44 1.79 -4.59
N PRO A 211 18.13 1.88 -4.90
CA PRO A 211 17.06 1.78 -3.90
C PRO A 211 17.01 0.40 -3.22
N ASP A 212 17.34 -0.66 -3.94
CA ASP A 212 17.41 -2.01 -3.39
C ASP A 212 18.49 -2.11 -2.29
N VAL A 213 19.61 -1.40 -2.44
CA VAL A 213 20.70 -1.38 -1.45
C VAL A 213 20.35 -0.48 -0.28
N THR A 214 20.00 0.78 -0.53
CA THR A 214 19.71 1.78 0.52
C THR A 214 18.51 1.39 1.37
N GLY A 215 17.48 0.78 0.77
CA GLY A 215 16.33 0.24 1.50
C GLY A 215 16.71 -0.85 2.53
N ARG A 216 17.85 -1.53 2.31
CA ARG A 216 18.39 -2.56 3.21
C ARG A 216 19.41 -2.04 4.22
N VAL A 217 20.25 -1.08 3.84
CA VAL A 217 21.45 -0.72 4.62
C VAL A 217 21.47 0.68 5.20
N CYS A 218 20.56 1.58 4.79
CA CYS A 218 20.47 2.90 5.41
C CYS A 218 20.14 2.74 6.91
N PRO A 219 20.75 3.52 7.81
CA PRO A 219 20.33 3.58 9.21
C PRO A 219 19.04 4.41 9.31
N GLN A 220 17.91 3.85 8.87
CA GLN A 220 16.67 4.61 8.70
C GLN A 220 16.16 5.24 10.01
N GLU A 221 16.45 4.61 11.14
CA GLU A 221 16.16 5.11 12.49
C GLU A 221 16.88 6.41 12.84
N LEU A 222 18.00 6.72 12.17
CA LEU A 222 18.72 7.99 12.29
C LEU A 222 18.35 8.98 11.17
N GLN A 223 17.60 8.51 10.17
CA GLN A 223 17.28 9.24 8.94
C GLN A 223 15.76 9.40 8.80
N CYS A 224 15.19 9.03 7.64
CA CYS A 224 13.81 9.25 7.26
C CYS A 224 12.79 8.66 8.26
N GLN A 225 13.02 7.44 8.75
CA GLN A 225 12.12 6.79 9.72
C GLN A 225 12.26 7.39 11.13
N GLY A 226 13.45 7.85 11.49
CA GLY A 226 13.70 8.57 12.75
C GLY A 226 12.94 9.89 12.86
N GLN A 227 12.60 10.51 11.73
CA GLN A 227 11.81 11.74 11.67
C GLN A 227 10.30 11.50 11.44
N CYS A 228 9.86 10.23 11.37
CA CYS A 228 8.45 9.92 11.19
C CYS A 228 7.64 10.34 12.42
N ILE A 229 6.48 10.97 12.19
CA ILE A 229 5.60 11.43 13.27
C ILE A 229 4.78 10.30 13.93
N HIS A 230 4.70 9.13 13.29
CA HIS A 230 4.00 7.97 13.86
C HIS A 230 4.86 7.33 14.94
N LYS A 231 4.23 6.77 15.99
CA LYS A 231 4.94 6.07 17.07
C LYS A 231 5.61 4.80 16.55
N GLN A 232 4.88 4.04 15.74
CA GLN A 232 5.43 3.02 14.87
C GLN A 232 5.72 3.70 13.54
N SER A 233 6.99 3.93 13.22
CA SER A 233 7.37 4.64 11.99
C SER A 233 6.85 3.92 10.74
N MET A 234 6.73 4.67 9.65
CA MET A 234 6.49 4.10 8.33
C MET A 234 7.71 3.28 7.90
N SER A 235 7.51 2.15 7.24
CA SER A 235 8.54 1.21 6.81
C SER A 235 9.21 1.66 5.49
N ILE A 236 9.70 2.91 5.47
CA ILE A 236 10.21 3.61 4.28
C ILE A 236 11.28 2.77 3.57
N GLY A 237 12.29 2.30 4.32
CA GLY A 237 13.37 1.50 3.73
C GLY A 237 12.89 0.16 3.16
N GLN A 238 11.86 -0.45 3.77
CA GLN A 238 11.29 -1.71 3.27
C GLN A 238 10.49 -1.52 1.98
N LEU A 239 9.82 -0.39 1.81
CA LEU A 239 9.15 -0.04 0.57
C LEU A 239 10.14 0.34 -0.54
N GLU A 240 11.19 1.08 -0.18
CA GLU A 240 12.31 1.40 -1.06
C GLU A 240 12.98 0.12 -1.59
N TRP A 241 13.15 -0.89 -0.72
CA TRP A 241 13.66 -2.19 -1.10
C TRP A 241 12.64 -3.02 -1.91
N PHE A 242 11.34 -2.92 -1.61
CA PHE A 242 10.31 -3.71 -2.30
C PHE A 242 10.10 -3.28 -3.76
N LEU A 243 10.09 -1.97 -4.04
CA LEU A 243 9.68 -1.43 -5.33
C LEU A 243 10.49 -1.97 -6.53
N PRO A 244 11.84 -2.05 -6.49
CA PRO A 244 12.63 -2.59 -7.60
C PRO A 244 12.39 -4.08 -7.87
N GLU A 245 11.83 -4.79 -6.89
CA GLU A 245 11.57 -6.23 -6.94
C GLU A 245 10.09 -6.55 -7.25
N TRP A 246 9.21 -5.54 -7.32
CA TRP A 246 7.76 -5.62 -7.56
C TRP A 246 7.40 -5.98 -9.00
#